data_AF-A0A1T5AJZ7-F1
#
_entry.id   AF-A0A1T5AJZ7-F1
#
_cell.length_a   1.000
_cell.length_b   1.000
_cell.length_c   1.000
_cell.angle_alpha   90.00
_cell.angle_beta   90.00
_cell.angle_gamma   90.00
#
_symmetry.space_group_name_H-M   'P 1'
#
loop_
_entity.id
_entity.type
_entity.pdbx_description
1 polymer ?
#
loop_
_entity_poly.entity_id
_entity_poly.type
_entity_poly.pdbx_seq_one_letter_code
_entity_poly.pdbx_strand_id
1 'polypeptide(L)'
;MFGFFKNKKSIDEKSIKDKLETIKKKNEIVQVKLENIASSNNSGIDLEKKGDIDGAIEIYEQNIKVRGAATHAYDRLMILYRKRKDYVNEGRVIKIAIEVFSKENEMRLQMALGKANSESKKQEILNAHEKFEKVLGDNGWWIYNPYLVNKYRSRLEKVDSLINK
;
A
#
# COMPACT_ATOMS: atom_id res chain seq x y z
N MET A 1 25.42 -28.51 48.57
CA MET A 1 25.79 -28.68 47.14
C MET A 1 25.04 -27.62 46.35
N PHE A 2 25.69 -26.48 46.09
CA PHE A 2 25.13 -25.34 45.36
C PHE A 2 25.17 -25.61 43.85
N GLY A 3 24.06 -25.38 43.16
CA GLY A 3 23.97 -25.52 41.70
C GLY A 3 22.97 -24.53 41.11
N PHE A 4 23.32 -23.25 41.17
CA PHE A 4 22.72 -22.21 40.33
C PHE A 4 23.41 -22.25 38.96
N PHE A 5 22.64 -22.17 37.86
CA PHE A 5 22.74 -21.13 36.83
C PHE A 5 21.74 -21.44 35.70
N LYS A 6 20.56 -20.81 35.77
CA LYS A 6 19.70 -20.60 34.61
C LYS A 6 20.36 -19.55 33.73
N ASN A 7 21.02 -19.97 32.65
CA ASN A 7 21.54 -19.04 31.66
C ASN A 7 20.41 -18.61 30.70
N LYS A 8 19.48 -17.78 31.18
CA LYS A 8 18.62 -16.97 30.29
C LYS A 8 19.51 -15.85 29.76
N LYS A 9 19.86 -15.89 28.47
CA LYS A 9 20.46 -14.76 27.74
C LYS A 9 19.75 -13.48 28.19
N SER A 10 20.43 -12.63 28.96
CA SER A 10 19.92 -11.31 29.31
C SER A 10 19.81 -10.54 28.00
N ILE A 11 18.59 -10.31 27.54
CA ILE A 11 18.38 -9.40 26.42
C ILE A 11 18.84 -8.04 26.91
N ASP A 12 19.90 -7.51 26.31
CA ASP A 12 20.47 -6.21 26.68
C ASP A 12 19.39 -5.12 26.57
N GLU A 13 18.98 -4.59 27.73
CA GLU A 13 17.94 -3.56 27.84
C GLU A 13 18.28 -2.32 27.02
N LYS A 14 19.57 -2.01 26.87
CA LYS A 14 20.05 -0.93 26.01
C LYS A 14 19.75 -1.24 24.54
N SER A 15 20.05 -2.45 24.08
CA SER A 15 19.73 -2.91 22.72
C SER A 15 18.23 -2.89 22.43
N ILE A 16 17.38 -3.25 23.40
CA ILE A 16 15.91 -3.13 23.24
C ILE A 16 15.51 -1.66 23.12
N LYS A 17 16.01 -0.80 24.00
CA LYS A 17 15.70 0.63 24.01
C LYS A 17 16.10 1.30 22.69
N ASP A 18 17.29 1.01 22.17
CA ASP A 18 17.78 1.55 20.90
C ASP A 18 16.91 1.09 19.70
N LYS A 19 16.45 -0.17 19.72
CA LYS A 19 15.51 -0.69 18.71
C LYS A 19 14.15 0.00 18.80
N LEU A 20 13.62 0.21 20.00
CA LEU A 20 12.35 0.92 20.22
C LEU A 20 12.43 2.37 19.77
N GLU A 21 13.51 3.08 20.10
CA GLU A 21 13.79 4.44 19.65
C GLU A 21 13.83 4.52 18.11
N THR A 22 14.48 3.54 17.47
CA THR A 22 14.55 3.44 16.00
C THR A 22 13.18 3.18 15.37
N ILE A 23 12.38 2.30 15.96
CA ILE A 23 11.01 2.02 15.50
C ILE A 23 10.15 3.28 15.64
N LYS A 24 10.25 4.00 16.76
CA LYS A 24 9.51 5.24 16.99
C LYS A 24 9.83 6.30 15.94
N LYS A 25 11.12 6.57 15.69
CA LYS A 25 11.54 7.51 14.63
C LYS A 25 11.06 7.09 13.24
N LYS A 26 11.12 5.79 12.92
CA LYS A 26 10.57 5.28 11.65
C LYS A 26 9.06 5.50 11.54
N ASN A 27 8.32 5.27 12.62
CA ASN A 27 6.87 5.48 12.65
C ASN A 27 6.51 6.96 12.49
N GLU A 28 7.24 7.87 13.14
CA GLU A 28 7.07 9.33 12.98
C GLU A 28 7.30 9.76 11.52
N ILE A 29 8.39 9.26 10.89
CA ILE A 29 8.68 9.55 9.47
C ILE A 29 7.55 9.03 8.56
N VAL A 30 7.04 7.82 8.83
CA VAL A 30 5.92 7.25 8.07
C VAL A 30 4.65 8.08 8.25
N GLN A 31 4.35 8.50 9.48
CA GLN A 31 3.18 9.32 9.79
C GLN A 31 3.22 10.67 9.08
N VAL A 32 4.34 11.40 9.16
CA VAL A 32 4.51 12.68 8.46
C VAL A 32 4.34 12.52 6.95
N LYS A 33 4.88 11.44 6.36
CA LYS A 33 4.68 11.15 4.93
C LYS A 33 3.22 10.89 4.58
N LEU A 34 2.49 10.15 5.41
CA LEU A 34 1.06 9.87 5.20
C LEU A 34 0.21 11.13 5.33
N GLU A 35 0.48 11.97 6.32
CA GLU A 35 -0.19 13.25 6.53
C GLU A 35 0.04 14.19 5.33
N ASN A 36 1.29 14.25 4.83
CA ASN A 36 1.62 15.02 3.64
C ASN A 36 0.87 14.52 2.39
N ILE A 37 0.78 13.21 2.18
CA ILE A 37 0.02 12.63 1.05
C ILE A 37 -1.48 12.97 1.17
N ALA A 38 -2.05 12.86 2.37
CA ALA A 38 -3.47 13.17 2.60
C ALA A 38 -3.77 14.65 2.36
N SER A 39 -2.94 15.55 2.89
CA SER A 39 -3.07 16.99 2.66
C SER A 39 -2.94 17.34 1.17
N SER A 40 -1.93 16.79 0.49
CA SER A 40 -1.76 17.00 -0.95
C SER A 40 -2.93 16.46 -1.76
N ASN A 41 -3.50 15.30 -1.42
CA ASN A 41 -4.71 14.79 -2.09
C ASN A 41 -5.89 15.76 -1.96
N ASN A 42 -6.09 16.35 -0.78
CA ASN A 42 -7.15 17.35 -0.58
C ASN A 42 -6.92 18.59 -1.45
N SER A 43 -5.69 19.07 -1.57
CA SER A 43 -5.34 20.15 -2.49
C SER A 43 -5.67 19.80 -3.94
N GLY A 44 -5.34 18.58 -4.39
CA GLY A 44 -5.69 18.11 -5.72
C GLY A 44 -7.20 18.10 -5.96
N ILE A 45 -7.98 17.61 -5.01
CA ILE A 45 -9.45 17.60 -5.06
C ILE A 45 -10.00 19.03 -5.20
N ASP A 46 -9.45 19.97 -4.44
CA ASP A 46 -9.92 21.36 -4.47
C ASP A 46 -9.56 22.08 -5.76
N LEU A 47 -8.40 21.76 -6.36
CA LEU A 47 -8.04 22.23 -7.70
C LEU A 47 -9.01 21.67 -8.76
N GLU A 48 -9.35 20.38 -8.68
CA GLU A 48 -10.36 19.78 -9.58
C GLU A 48 -11.73 20.48 -9.46
N LYS A 49 -12.18 20.78 -8.23
CA LYS A 49 -13.44 21.51 -8.00
C LYS A 49 -13.42 22.93 -8.58
N LYS A 50 -12.25 23.58 -8.58
CA LYS A 50 -12.03 24.91 -9.17
C LYS A 50 -11.86 24.87 -10.69
N GLY A 51 -11.79 23.68 -11.29
CA GLY A 51 -11.55 23.49 -12.72
C GLY A 51 -10.07 23.56 -13.13
N ASP A 52 -9.15 23.72 -12.18
CA ASP A 52 -7.71 23.67 -12.42
C ASP A 52 -7.24 22.22 -12.50
N ILE A 53 -7.49 21.61 -13.65
CA ILE A 53 -7.16 20.19 -13.88
C ILE A 53 -5.65 19.99 -14.02
N ASP A 54 -4.91 20.94 -14.58
CA ASP A 54 -3.45 20.85 -14.70
C ASP A 54 -2.78 20.90 -13.34
N GLY A 55 -3.17 21.85 -12.49
CA GLY A 55 -2.69 21.90 -11.10
C GLY A 55 -3.04 20.64 -10.32
N ALA A 56 -4.25 20.09 -10.49
CA ALA A 56 -4.63 18.84 -9.84
C ALA A 56 -3.75 17.66 -10.28
N ILE A 57 -3.48 17.53 -11.59
CA ILE A 57 -2.58 16.50 -12.13
C ILE A 57 -1.18 16.65 -11.55
N GLU A 58 -0.63 17.87 -11.48
CA GLU A 58 0.68 18.11 -10.90
C GLU A 58 0.77 17.58 -9.47
N ILE A 59 -0.20 17.96 -8.62
CA ILE A 59 -0.28 17.52 -7.23
C ILE A 59 -0.35 15.99 -7.12
N TYR A 60 -1.23 15.35 -7.89
CA TYR A 60 -1.34 13.89 -7.85
C TYR A 60 -0.07 13.18 -8.38
N GLU A 61 0.59 13.73 -9.40
CA GLU A 61 1.86 13.19 -9.91
C GLU A 61 2.96 13.26 -8.84
N GLN A 62 3.04 14.34 -8.07
CA GLN A 62 3.98 14.42 -6.94
C GLN A 62 3.66 13.35 -5.88
N ASN A 63 2.39 13.09 -5.61
CA ASN A 63 2.00 12.06 -4.64
C ASN A 63 2.44 10.65 -5.07
N ILE A 64 2.30 10.29 -6.36
CA ILE A 64 2.68 8.94 -6.81
C ILE A 64 4.20 8.74 -6.88
N LYS A 65 5.01 9.80 -6.96
CA LYS A 65 6.48 9.71 -6.89
C LYS A 65 6.97 9.13 -5.55
N VAL A 66 6.21 9.34 -4.48
CA VAL A 66 6.50 8.76 -3.16
C VAL A 66 6.28 7.24 -3.16
N ARG A 67 5.58 6.69 -4.16
CA ARG A 67 5.26 5.26 -4.29
C ARG A 67 4.58 4.68 -3.05
N GLY A 68 3.76 5.50 -2.39
CA GLY A 68 2.94 5.10 -1.25
C GLY A 68 1.69 4.34 -1.69
N ALA A 69 1.20 3.42 -0.86
CA ALA A 69 0.05 2.59 -1.19
C ALA A 69 -1.32 3.30 -1.00
N ALA A 70 -1.39 4.64 -1.08
CA ALA A 70 -2.65 5.38 -1.03
C ALA A 70 -3.27 5.46 -2.43
N THR A 71 -4.48 4.91 -2.63
CA THR A 71 -5.03 4.72 -3.99
C THR A 71 -5.50 6.00 -4.67
N HIS A 72 -5.81 7.04 -3.91
CA HIS A 72 -6.52 8.23 -4.41
C HIS A 72 -5.83 8.89 -5.61
N ALA A 73 -4.55 9.28 -5.49
CA ALA A 73 -3.81 9.95 -6.55
C ALA A 73 -3.71 9.09 -7.82
N TYR A 74 -3.46 7.78 -7.67
CA TYR A 74 -3.42 6.84 -8.79
C TYR A 74 -4.77 6.77 -9.52
N ASP A 75 -5.86 6.56 -8.78
CA ASP A 75 -7.22 6.45 -9.34
C ASP A 75 -7.64 7.77 -10.04
N ARG A 76 -7.30 8.94 -9.46
CA ARG A 76 -7.59 10.25 -10.06
C ARG A 76 -6.80 10.49 -11.34
N LEU A 77 -5.47 10.29 -11.33
CA LEU A 77 -4.63 10.46 -12.52
C LEU A 77 -5.11 9.59 -13.68
N MET A 78 -5.48 8.33 -13.43
CA MET A 78 -6.04 7.46 -14.46
C MET A 78 -7.31 8.06 -15.10
N ILE A 79 -8.22 8.63 -14.30
CA ILE A 79 -9.44 9.27 -14.80
C ILE A 79 -9.10 10.54 -15.60
N LEU A 80 -8.20 11.38 -15.09
CA LEU A 80 -7.83 12.64 -15.72
C LEU A 80 -7.11 12.44 -17.06
N TYR A 81 -6.13 11.53 -17.11
CA TYR A 81 -5.45 11.19 -18.35
C TYR A 81 -6.39 10.52 -19.37
N ARG A 82 -7.31 9.66 -18.91
CA ARG A 82 -8.36 9.08 -19.77
C ARG A 82 -9.21 10.16 -20.45
N LYS A 83 -9.66 11.17 -19.68
CA LYS A 83 -10.47 12.29 -20.20
C LYS A 83 -9.70 13.11 -21.23
N ARG A 84 -8.39 13.26 -21.05
CA ARG A 84 -7.49 13.93 -22.01
C ARG A 84 -7.12 13.07 -23.22
N LYS A 85 -7.53 11.80 -23.25
CA LYS A 85 -7.07 10.78 -24.21
C LYS A 85 -5.54 10.60 -24.19
N ASP A 86 -4.91 10.94 -23.08
CA ASP A 86 -3.48 10.72 -22.85
C ASP A 86 -3.27 9.31 -22.31
N TYR A 87 -3.42 8.33 -23.22
CA TYR A 87 -3.35 6.92 -22.88
C TYR A 87 -1.93 6.50 -22.47
N VAL A 88 -0.90 7.21 -22.94
CA VAL A 88 0.50 6.94 -22.59
C VAL A 88 0.73 7.20 -21.11
N ASN A 89 0.32 8.37 -20.59
CA ASN A 89 0.43 8.66 -19.16
C ASN A 89 -0.53 7.83 -18.32
N GLU A 90 -1.75 7.58 -18.79
CA GLU A 90 -2.68 6.66 -18.11
C GLU A 90 -2.02 5.27 -17.91
N GLY A 91 -1.44 4.71 -18.97
CA GLY A 91 -0.72 3.43 -18.93
C GLY A 91 0.48 3.44 -17.98
N ARG A 92 1.27 4.52 -17.98
CA ARG A 92 2.39 4.71 -17.02
C ARG A 92 1.89 4.65 -15.58
N VAL A 93 0.85 5.42 -15.25
CA VAL A 93 0.30 5.46 -13.87
C VAL A 93 -0.26 4.10 -13.47
N ILE A 94 -0.95 3.39 -14.37
CA ILE A 94 -1.46 2.04 -14.11
C ILE A 94 -0.33 1.05 -13.80
N LYS A 95 0.77 1.09 -14.55
CA LYS A 95 1.94 0.23 -14.29
C LYS A 95 2.55 0.49 -12.92
N ILE A 96 2.71 1.77 -12.54
CA ILE A 96 3.21 2.14 -11.20
C ILE A 96 2.24 1.66 -10.10
N ALA A 97 0.93 1.84 -10.29
CA ALA A 97 -0.08 1.36 -9.36
C ALA A 97 0.00 -0.16 -9.15
N ILE A 98 0.11 -0.94 -10.23
CA ILE A 98 0.25 -2.39 -10.17
C ILE A 98 1.49 -2.78 -9.37
N GLU A 99 2.63 -2.14 -9.63
CA GLU A 99 3.88 -2.39 -8.90
C GLU A 99 3.73 -2.14 -7.39
N VAL A 100 3.27 -0.94 -7.02
CA VAL A 100 3.13 -0.50 -5.62
C VAL A 100 2.14 -1.38 -4.86
N PHE A 101 0.97 -1.63 -5.44
CA PHE A 101 -0.08 -2.39 -4.75
C PHE A 101 0.18 -3.90 -4.71
N SER A 102 0.88 -4.46 -5.70
CA SER A 102 1.30 -5.87 -5.64
C SER A 102 2.31 -6.09 -4.52
N LYS A 103 3.32 -5.21 -4.42
CA LYS A 103 4.33 -5.28 -3.36
C LYS A 103 3.72 -5.12 -1.97
N GLU A 104 2.79 -4.19 -1.81
CA GLU A 104 2.09 -4.01 -0.54
C GLU A 104 1.18 -5.21 -0.21
N ASN A 105 0.54 -5.84 -1.21
CA ASN A 105 -0.20 -7.08 -1.02
C ASN A 105 0.70 -8.23 -0.55
N GLU A 106 1.90 -8.38 -1.11
CA GLU A 106 2.89 -9.36 -0.67
C GLU A 106 3.28 -9.13 0.79
N MET A 107 3.56 -7.88 1.18
CA MET A 107 3.84 -7.53 2.58
C MET A 107 2.69 -7.90 3.51
N ARG A 108 1.45 -7.56 3.13
CA ARG A 108 0.24 -7.90 3.90
C ARG A 108 0.02 -9.41 4.00
N LEU A 109 0.30 -10.15 2.93
CA LEU A 109 0.20 -11.60 2.91
C LEU A 109 1.16 -12.20 3.94
N GLN A 110 2.44 -11.79 3.93
CA GLN A 110 3.42 -12.29 4.90
C GLN A 110 3.02 -11.98 6.35
N MET A 111 2.51 -10.76 6.60
CA MET A 111 2.02 -10.39 7.93
C MET A 111 0.80 -11.22 8.36
N ALA A 112 -0.13 -11.49 7.44
CA ALA A 112 -1.31 -12.29 7.72
C ALA A 112 -0.95 -13.75 8.00
N LEU A 113 -0.05 -14.35 7.22
CA LEU A 113 0.45 -15.71 7.43
C LEU A 113 1.16 -15.86 8.78
N GLY A 114 1.90 -14.84 9.23
CA GLY A 114 2.52 -14.82 10.56
C GLY A 114 1.52 -14.73 11.72
N LYS A 115 0.29 -14.26 11.47
CA LYS A 115 -0.81 -14.21 12.46
C LYS A 115 -1.68 -15.46 12.44
N ALA A 116 -1.55 -16.32 11.43
CA ALA A 116 -2.35 -17.53 11.31
C ALA A 116 -2.01 -18.52 12.44
N ASN A 117 -3.04 -19.04 13.10
CA ASN A 117 -2.91 -19.99 14.21
C ASN A 117 -2.99 -21.46 13.79
N SER A 118 -3.29 -21.73 12.53
CA SER A 118 -3.49 -23.08 11.98
C SER A 118 -3.17 -23.10 10.49
N GLU A 119 -2.89 -24.30 9.96
CA GLU A 119 -2.62 -24.49 8.55
C GLU A 119 -3.85 -24.21 7.67
N SER A 120 -5.04 -24.57 8.18
CA SER A 120 -6.31 -24.23 7.52
C SER A 120 -6.48 -22.71 7.35
N LYS A 121 -6.17 -21.92 8.38
CA LYS A 121 -6.20 -20.45 8.30
C LYS A 121 -5.17 -19.90 7.32
N LYS A 122 -3.98 -20.50 7.22
CA LYS A 122 -3.00 -20.11 6.18
C LYS A 122 -3.54 -20.36 4.78
N GLN A 123 -4.14 -21.51 4.53
CA GLN A 123 -4.72 -21.82 3.22
C GLN A 123 -5.87 -20.88 2.86
N GLU A 124 -6.71 -20.51 3.82
CA GLU A 124 -7.74 -19.48 3.64
C GLU A 124 -7.13 -18.15 3.17
N ILE A 125 -6.05 -17.70 3.82
CA ILE A 125 -5.33 -16.46 3.46
C ILE A 125 -4.72 -16.56 2.06
N LEU A 126 -4.09 -17.68 1.71
CA LEU A 126 -3.49 -17.88 0.37
C LEU A 126 -4.56 -17.85 -0.72
N ASN A 127 -5.68 -18.55 -0.53
CA ASN A 127 -6.80 -18.54 -1.46
C ASN A 127 -7.39 -17.13 -1.61
N ALA A 128 -7.52 -16.41 -0.49
CA ALA A 128 -7.98 -15.02 -0.50
C ALA A 128 -7.01 -14.08 -1.21
N HIS A 129 -5.69 -14.34 -1.14
CA HIS A 129 -4.69 -13.56 -1.87
C HIS A 129 -4.86 -13.66 -3.38
N GLU A 130 -5.05 -14.88 -3.89
CA GLU A 130 -5.29 -15.11 -5.33
C GLU A 130 -6.58 -14.45 -5.83
N LYS A 131 -7.62 -14.43 -4.99
CA LYS A 131 -8.93 -13.85 -5.31
C LYS A 131 -9.09 -12.37 -4.98
N PHE A 132 -8.08 -11.76 -4.34
CA PHE A 132 -8.14 -10.43 -3.75
C PHE A 132 -9.28 -10.23 -2.73
N GLU A 133 -9.54 -11.26 -1.93
CA GLU A 133 -10.56 -11.28 -0.88
C GLU A 133 -9.97 -10.94 0.49
N LYS A 134 -10.83 -10.49 1.41
CA LYS A 134 -10.44 -10.14 2.78
C LYS A 134 -10.63 -11.33 3.72
N VAL A 135 -9.80 -11.43 4.75
CA VAL A 135 -9.89 -12.49 5.77
C VAL A 135 -9.98 -11.88 7.17
N LEU A 136 -10.97 -12.34 7.93
CA LEU A 136 -11.11 -12.04 9.36
C LEU A 136 -10.24 -12.98 10.19
N GLY A 137 -9.62 -12.42 11.22
CA GLY A 137 -9.05 -13.20 12.31
C GLY A 137 -10.13 -13.62 13.29
N ASP A 138 -9.77 -14.52 14.19
CA ASP A 138 -10.70 -15.08 15.19
C ASP A 138 -11.22 -14.02 16.17
N ASN A 139 -10.52 -12.88 16.27
CA ASN A 139 -10.92 -11.72 17.06
C ASN A 139 -11.89 -10.78 16.33
N GLY A 140 -12.36 -11.14 15.12
CA GLY A 140 -13.27 -10.33 14.30
C GLY A 140 -12.62 -9.15 13.58
N TRP A 141 -11.29 -8.96 13.69
CA TRP A 141 -10.57 -7.93 12.95
C TRP A 141 -10.02 -8.49 11.64
N TRP A 142 -9.96 -7.65 10.60
CA TRP A 142 -9.31 -8.02 9.35
C TRP A 142 -7.82 -8.30 9.58
N ILE A 143 -7.40 -9.54 9.31
CA ILE A 143 -5.98 -9.91 9.36
C ILE A 143 -5.32 -9.85 7.99
N TYR A 144 -6.14 -9.88 6.93
CA TYR A 144 -5.70 -9.73 5.54
C TYR A 144 -6.72 -8.92 4.75
N ASN A 145 -6.23 -7.91 4.01
CA ASN A 145 -7.04 -7.04 3.17
C ASN A 145 -6.18 -6.54 1.99
N PRO A 146 -6.24 -7.20 0.82
CA PRO A 146 -5.45 -6.82 -0.34
C PRO A 146 -6.07 -5.67 -1.13
N TYR A 147 -5.23 -4.96 -1.87
CA TYR A 147 -5.65 -4.13 -2.99
C TYR A 147 -6.11 -5.00 -4.17
N LEU A 148 -7.18 -4.59 -4.84
CA LEU A 148 -7.70 -5.23 -6.05
C LEU A 148 -6.79 -4.96 -7.26
N VAL A 149 -5.61 -5.60 -7.32
CA VAL A 149 -4.62 -5.35 -8.40
C VAL A 149 -5.17 -5.71 -9.78
N ASN A 150 -6.03 -6.72 -9.85
CA ASN A 150 -6.73 -7.13 -11.07
C ASN A 150 -7.50 -5.97 -11.73
N LYS A 151 -8.13 -5.06 -10.96
CA LYS A 151 -8.85 -3.91 -11.51
C LYS A 151 -7.94 -3.02 -12.37
N TYR A 152 -6.68 -2.86 -11.95
CA TYR A 152 -5.70 -2.05 -12.67
C TYR A 152 -5.16 -2.79 -13.90
N ARG A 153 -4.93 -4.11 -13.80
CA ARG A 153 -4.52 -4.94 -14.95
C ARG A 153 -5.56 -4.89 -16.08
N SER A 154 -6.83 -5.10 -15.76
CA SER A 154 -7.92 -5.00 -16.75
C SER A 154 -8.06 -3.59 -17.34
N ARG A 155 -7.70 -2.55 -16.58
CA ARG A 155 -7.65 -1.18 -17.12
C ARG A 155 -6.47 -1.00 -18.07
N LEU A 156 -5.31 -1.57 -17.74
CA LEU A 156 -4.12 -1.50 -18.59
C LEU A 156 -4.37 -2.13 -19.97
N GLU A 157 -4.97 -3.32 -20.01
CA GLU A 157 -5.35 -3.99 -21.27
C GLU A 157 -6.21 -3.09 -22.17
N LYS A 158 -7.18 -2.39 -21.56
CA LYS A 158 -8.03 -1.43 -22.28
C LYS A 158 -7.24 -0.24 -22.79
N VAL A 159 -6.29 0.28 -22.01
CA VAL A 159 -5.42 1.40 -22.39
C VAL A 159 -4.46 1.01 -23.53
N ASP A 160 -3.83 -0.16 -23.45
CA ASP A 160 -2.94 -0.67 -24.49
C ASP A 160 -3.71 -0.85 -25.82
N SER A 161 -4.97 -1.31 -25.76
CA SER A 161 -5.83 -1.39 -26.95
C SER A 161 -6.19 -0.04 -27.58
N LEU A 162 -6.06 1.07 -26.85
CA LEU A 162 -6.30 2.42 -27.35
C LEU A 162 -5.03 3.10 -27.87
N ILE A 163 -3.85 2.69 -27.39
CA ILE A 163 -2.57 3.17 -27.90
C ILE A 163 -2.25 2.54 -29.26
N ASN A 164 -2.64 1.27 -29.46
CA ASN A 164 -2.34 0.50 -30.66
C ASN A 164 -3.38 0.65 -31.80
N LYS A 165 -4.31 1.61 -31.68
CA LYS A 165 -5.33 1.93 -32.69
C LYS A 165 -4.95 3.21 -33.42
#